data_AF-A0A3B0Z084-F1
#
_entry.id   AF-A0A3B0Z084-F1
#
_cell.length_a   1.000
_cell.length_b   1.000
_cell.length_c   1.000
_cell.angle_alpha   90.00
_cell.angle_beta   90.00
_cell.angle_gamma   90.00
#
_symmetry.space_group_name_H-M   'P 1'
#
loop_
_entity.id
_entity.type
_entity.pdbx_description
1 polymer ?
#
loop_
_entity_poly.entity_id
_entity_poly.type
_entity_poly.pdbx_seq_one_letter_code
_entity_poly.pdbx_strand_id
1 'polypeptide(L)' 'FMLLCKAMFAGHLGSDEIDMIRQSSQTGTPLGNDRFTDQIQAALGRKVGHRLRGRPKKGL' A
#
# COMPACT_ATOMS: atom_id res chain seq x y z
N PHE A 1 -15.63 3.64 -10.44
CA PHE A 1 -14.18 3.62 -10.17
C PHE A 1 -13.67 2.26 -9.69
N MET A 2 -14.20 1.69 -8.59
CA MET A 2 -13.69 0.41 -8.03
C MET A 2 -13.82 -0.82 -8.96
N LEU A 3 -14.85 -0.88 -9.81
CA LEU A 3 -15.05 -1.98 -10.77
C LEU A 3 -14.08 -1.95 -11.96
N LEU A 4 -13.60 -0.76 -12.37
CA LEU A 4 -12.73 -0.60 -13.54
C LEU A 4 -11.32 -1.14 -13.26
N CYS A 5 -10.79 -0.86 -12.07
CA CYS A 5 -9.50 -1.41 -11.64
C CYS A 5 -9.55 -2.95 -11.62
N LYS A 6 -10.64 -3.54 -11.10
CA LYS A 6 -10.77 -5.00 -11.00
C LYS A 6 -10.73 -5.71 -12.36
N ALA A 7 -11.34 -5.13 -13.39
CA ALA A 7 -11.33 -5.69 -14.74
C ALA A 7 -9.95 -5.64 -15.41
N MET A 8 -9.16 -4.58 -15.16
CA MET A 8 -7.77 -4.48 -15.68
C MET A 8 -6.80 -5.47 -15.01
N PHE A 9 -7.12 -5.95 -13.80
CA PHE A 9 -6.27 -6.87 -13.04
C PHE A 9 -6.73 -8.33 -13.06
N ALA A 10 -7.80 -8.65 -13.79
CA ALA A 10 -8.40 -9.99 -13.83
C ALA A 10 -7.49 -11.09 -14.43
N GLY A 11 -6.37 -10.73 -15.07
CA GLY A 11 -5.48 -11.68 -15.73
C GLY A 11 -4.30 -12.22 -14.91
N HIS A 12 -3.91 -11.60 -13.78
CA HIS A 12 -2.61 -11.97 -13.19
C HIS A 12 -2.34 -11.62 -11.72
N LEU A 13 -3.26 -10.99 -10.98
CA LEU A 13 -2.99 -10.66 -9.57
C LEU A 13 -3.49 -11.77 -8.63
N GLY A 14 -2.56 -12.34 -7.87
CA GLY A 14 -2.85 -13.21 -6.75
C GLY A 14 -3.60 -12.47 -5.63
N SER A 15 -4.24 -13.24 -4.74
CA SER A 15 -4.99 -12.69 -3.59
C SER A 15 -4.18 -11.72 -2.75
N ASP A 16 -2.91 -12.04 -2.52
CA ASP A 16 -2.03 -11.28 -1.63
C ASP A 16 -1.69 -9.89 -2.20
N GLU A 17 -1.53 -9.81 -3.52
CA GLU A 17 -1.25 -8.56 -4.23
C GLU A 17 -2.49 -7.66 -4.23
N ILE A 18 -3.67 -8.26 -4.41
CA ILE A 18 -4.96 -7.56 -4.30
C ILE A 18 -5.13 -7.01 -2.88
N ASP A 19 -4.78 -7.78 -1.85
CA ASP A 19 -4.86 -7.33 -0.46
C ASP A 19 -3.85 -6.23 -0.14
N MET A 20 -2.63 -6.31 -0.67
CA MET A 20 -1.64 -5.23 -0.56
C MET A 20 -2.13 -3.93 -1.18
N ILE A 21 -2.71 -4.00 -2.38
CA ILE A 21 -3.31 -2.84 -3.06
C ILE A 21 -4.44 -2.28 -2.21
N ARG A 22 -5.38 -3.13 -1.77
CA ARG A 22 -6.54 -2.73 -0.97
C ARG A 22 -6.12 -1.99 0.30
N GLN A 23 -5.19 -2.55 1.06
CA GLN A 23 -4.72 -1.95 2.31
C GLN A 23 -4.04 -0.60 2.05
N SER A 24 -3.14 -0.56 1.07
CA SER A 24 -2.38 0.65 0.74
C SER A 24 -3.30 1.78 0.25
N SER A 25 -4.28 1.47 -0.59
CA SER A 25 -5.28 2.44 -1.04
C SER A 25 -6.19 2.90 0.09
N GLN A 26 -6.55 2.03 1.03
CA GLN A 26 -7.41 2.39 2.16
C GLN A 26 -6.72 3.34 3.15
N THR A 27 -5.43 3.16 3.41
CA THR A 27 -4.67 3.98 4.37
C THR A 27 -3.95 5.17 3.72
N GLY A 28 -3.95 5.25 2.39
CA GLY A 28 -3.21 6.26 1.64
C GLY A 28 -1.69 6.08 1.74
N THR A 29 -1.23 4.86 2.02
CA THR A 29 0.21 4.56 2.14
C THR A 29 0.79 4.14 0.79
N PRO A 30 2.06 4.48 0.49
CA PRO A 30 2.70 4.08 -0.76
C PRO A 30 2.72 2.56 -0.94
N LEU A 31 2.33 2.11 -2.13
CA LEU A 31 2.49 0.72 -2.54
C LEU A 31 3.87 0.60 -3.22
N GLY A 32 4.83 -0.02 -2.55
CA GLY A 32 6.20 -0.20 -3.06
C GLY A 32 7.13 -0.81 -2.02
N ASN A 33 8.42 -0.80 -2.32
CA ASN A 33 9.48 -1.21 -1.38
C ASN A 33 9.94 -0.02 -0.49
N ASP A 34 10.84 -0.30 0.44
CA ASP A 34 11.34 0.68 1.40
C ASP A 34 12.00 1.88 0.72
N ARG A 35 12.77 1.64 -0.35
CA ARG A 35 13.40 2.71 -1.14
C ARG A 35 12.35 3.67 -1.72
N PHE A 36 11.29 3.15 -2.30
CA PHE A 36 10.21 3.98 -2.85
C PHE A 36 9.50 4.76 -1.75
N THR A 37 9.25 4.10 -0.61
CA THR A 37 8.66 4.74 0.57
C THR A 37 9.51 5.91 1.06
N ASP A 38 10.83 5.73 1.15
CA ASP A 38 11.76 6.78 1.56
C ASP A 38 11.79 7.95 0.59
N GLN A 39 11.73 7.70 -0.72
CA GLN A 39 11.63 8.76 -1.73
C GLN A 39 10.35 9.57 -1.57
N ILE A 40 9.21 8.92 -1.32
CA ILE A 40 7.94 9.62 -1.09
C ILE A 40 8.00 10.43 0.22
N GLN A 41 8.55 9.88 1.30
CA GLN A 41 8.70 10.61 2.56
C GLN A 41 9.61 11.82 2.42
N ALA A 42 10.72 11.69 1.68
CA ALA A 42 11.62 12.78 1.37
C ALA A 42 10.93 13.88 0.56
N ALA A 43 10.15 13.50 -0.47
CA ALA A 43 9.39 14.46 -1.28
C ALA A 43 8.29 15.18 -0.49
N LEU A 44 7.64 14.49 0.46
CA LEU A 44 6.57 15.06 1.28
C LEU A 44 7.07 15.80 2.53
N GLY A 45 8.35 15.65 2.90
CA GLY A 45 8.90 16.18 4.16
C GLY A 45 8.27 15.60 5.42
N ARG A 46 7.59 14.44 5.33
CA ARG A 46 6.91 13.78 6.45
C ARG A 46 6.89 12.27 6.31
N LYS A 47 6.75 11.56 7.43
CA LYS A 47 6.54 10.11 7.43
C LYS A 47 5.20 9.75 6.80
N VAL A 48 5.18 8.65 6.05
CA VAL A 48 3.93 8.03 5.59
C VAL A 48 3.42 7.05 6.65
N GLY A 49 2.11 6.82 6.68
CA GLY A 49 1.50 5.87 7.62
C GLY A 49 1.92 4.42 7.36
N HIS A 50 1.42 3.51 8.21
CA HIS A 50 1.61 2.07 8.02
C HIS A 50 0.50 1.46 7.16
N ARG A 51 0.86 0.52 6.27
CA ARG A 51 -0.10 -0.21 5.43
C ARG A 51 -1.14 -0.96 6.26
N LEU A 52 -0.70 -1.58 7.35
CA LEU A 52 -1.56 -2.33 8.26
C LEU A 52 -2.28 -1.37 9.22
N ARG A 53 -3.58 -1.60 9.42
CA ARG A 53 -4.37 -0.87 10.41
C ARG A 53 -4.00 -1.36 11.82
N GLY A 54 -3.95 -0.42 12.76
CA GLY A 54 -3.69 -0.69 14.17
C GLY A 54 -2.31 -0.24 14.62
N ARG A 55 -2.08 -0.26 15.94
CA ARG A 55 -0.78 0.05 16.52
C ARG A 55 0.24 -1.00 16.04
N PRO A 56 1.44 -0.59 15.56
CA PRO A 56 2.52 -1.54 15.30
C PRO A 56 2.72 -2.43 16.52
N LYS A 57 2.70 -3.75 16.33
CA LYS A 57 3.01 -4.69 17.41
C LYS A 57 4.46 -4.42 17.83
N LYS A 58 4.69 -4.13 19.12
CA LYS A 58 6.04 -4.01 19.66
C LYS A 58 6.72 -5.38 19.53
N GLY A 59 7.69 -5.48 18.62
CA GLY A 59 8.68 -6.56 18.57
C GLY A 59 8.23 -7.86 17.90
N LEU A 60 8.76 -8.08 16.69
CA LEU A 60 9.42 -9.32 16.29
C LEU A 60 10.80 -8.91 15.77
#